data_AF-A0A1V1P3S2-F1
#
_entry.id   AF-A0A1V1P3S2-F1
#
_cell.length_a   1.000
_cell.length_b   1.000
_cell.length_c   1.000
_cell.angle_alpha   90.00
_cell.angle_beta   90.00
_cell.angle_gamma   90.00
#
_symmetry.space_group_name_H-M   'P 1'
#
loop_
_entity.id
_entity.type
_entity.pdbx_description
1 polymer ?
#
loop_
_entity_poly.entity_id
_entity_poly.type
_entity_poly.pdbx_seq_one_letter_code
_entity_poly.pdbx_strand_id
1 'polypeptide(L)'
;MSNKSDPFQFMINNRKKILNEIRSSGSIPKAWNLLIKKIPELERIAKFNTFKGYMKALYVVDEIMDKKNEICAEKKNLEVELDTVRQDKERKEKELGKVRQEHEIILKQLLKIQAEKTELENELNMVSQKIPNPKNEPKTVPKHVNGWGVQLKGNYYRLFKRINGKVKWIHVGRTWKIDLAERKIREFTG
;
A
#
# COMPACT_ATOMS: atom_id res chain seq x y z
N MET A 1 -15.96 42.56 -56.98
CA MET A 1 -15.17 41.62 -57.80
C MET A 1 -15.58 40.21 -57.37
N SER A 2 -16.21 39.45 -58.25
CA SER A 2 -16.66 38.08 -57.95
C SER A 2 -15.43 37.18 -57.77
N ASN A 3 -15.17 36.72 -56.55
CA ASN A 3 -14.16 35.70 -56.28
C ASN A 3 -14.56 34.44 -57.06
N LYS A 4 -14.00 34.27 -58.26
CA LYS A 4 -14.11 33.02 -58.99
C LYS A 4 -13.42 31.97 -58.14
N SER A 5 -14.22 31.20 -57.39
CA SER A 5 -13.73 30.07 -56.61
C SER A 5 -12.96 29.16 -57.57
N ASP A 6 -11.70 28.91 -57.26
CA ASP A 6 -10.88 27.99 -58.04
C ASP A 6 -11.61 26.65 -58.17
N PRO A 7 -11.72 26.07 -59.38
CA PRO A 7 -12.58 24.91 -59.58
C PRO A 7 -12.13 23.71 -58.77
N PHE A 8 -10.83 23.58 -58.50
CA PHE A 8 -10.32 22.53 -57.63
C PHE A 8 -10.68 22.79 -56.16
N GLN A 9 -10.52 24.02 -55.68
CA GLN A 9 -10.94 24.41 -54.32
C GLN A 9 -12.43 24.15 -54.07
N PHE A 10 -13.29 24.45 -55.05
CA PHE A 10 -14.71 24.12 -54.96
C PHE A 10 -14.95 22.61 -54.85
N MET A 11 -14.23 21.82 -55.65
CA MET A 11 -14.30 20.36 -55.59
C MET A 11 -13.85 19.83 -54.22
N ILE A 12 -12.78 20.37 -53.62
CA ILE A 12 -12.33 19.99 -52.27
C ILE A 12 -13.43 20.24 -51.23
N ASN A 13 -14.05 21.43 -51.28
CA ASN A 13 -15.13 21.81 -50.35
C ASN A 13 -16.37 20.91 -50.49
N ASN A 14 -16.62 20.39 -51.68
CA ASN A 14 -17.73 19.49 -51.98
C ASN A 14 -17.33 18.01 -52.14
N ARG A 15 -16.09 17.65 -51.76
CA ARG A 15 -15.47 16.36 -52.12
C ARG A 15 -16.28 15.14 -51.72
N LYS A 16 -16.88 15.14 -50.53
CA LYS A 16 -17.68 14.00 -50.04
C LYS A 16 -18.92 13.76 -50.91
N LYS A 17 -19.62 14.84 -51.30
CA LYS A 17 -20.78 14.76 -52.19
C LYS A 17 -20.36 14.27 -53.58
N ILE A 18 -19.27 14.82 -54.12
CA ILE A 18 -18.74 14.46 -55.44
C ILE A 18 -18.31 12.98 -55.48
N LEU A 19 -17.48 12.56 -54.52
CA LEU A 19 -16.95 11.20 -54.45
C LEU A 19 -18.06 10.16 -54.18
N ASN A 20 -19.06 10.50 -53.36
CA ASN A 20 -20.21 9.62 -53.16
C ASN A 20 -21.01 9.45 -54.46
N GLU A 21 -21.26 10.52 -55.22
CA GLU A 21 -21.97 10.41 -56.50
C GLU A 21 -21.18 9.55 -57.51
N ILE A 22 -19.86 9.62 -57.50
CA ILE A 22 -19.01 8.81 -58.37
C ILE A 22 -19.06 7.33 -57.96
N ARG A 23 -19.00 7.04 -56.66
CA ARG A 23 -19.14 5.67 -56.14
C ARG A 23 -20.51 5.09 -56.50
N SER A 24 -21.58 5.86 -56.37
CA SER A 24 -22.95 5.42 -56.67
C SER A 24 -23.24 5.24 -58.16
N SER A 25 -22.68 6.10 -59.02
CA SER A 25 -22.93 6.07 -60.46
C SER A 25 -22.01 5.10 -61.23
N GLY A 26 -20.93 4.64 -60.61
CA GLY A 26 -19.98 3.68 -61.16
C GLY A 26 -19.08 4.21 -62.28
N SER A 27 -19.27 5.46 -62.74
CA SER A 27 -18.37 6.08 -63.71
C SER A 27 -18.36 7.61 -63.62
N ILE A 28 -17.17 8.21 -63.83
CA ILE A 28 -16.97 9.66 -63.81
C ILE A 28 -17.90 10.42 -64.79
N PRO A 29 -18.12 9.96 -66.04
CA PRO A 29 -19.05 10.65 -66.95
C PRO A 29 -20.50 10.63 -66.48
N LYS A 30 -20.98 9.49 -65.93
CA LYS A 30 -22.34 9.40 -65.38
C LYS A 30 -22.48 10.29 -64.14
N ALA A 31 -21.50 10.24 -63.26
CA ALA A 31 -21.44 11.09 -62.07
C ALA A 31 -21.50 12.57 -62.44
N TRP A 32 -20.74 13.01 -63.44
CA TRP A 32 -20.73 14.40 -63.90
C TRP A 32 -22.13 14.87 -64.30
N ASN A 33 -22.84 14.10 -65.14
CA ASN A 33 -24.18 14.44 -65.60
C ASN A 33 -25.20 14.54 -64.46
N LEU A 34 -25.01 13.77 -63.38
CA LEU A 34 -25.84 13.85 -62.18
C LEU A 34 -25.42 15.03 -61.29
N LEU A 35 -24.11 15.27 -61.15
CA LEU A 35 -23.54 16.34 -60.34
C LEU A 35 -23.88 17.72 -60.88
N ILE A 36 -23.86 17.95 -62.20
CA ILE A 36 -24.26 19.26 -62.76
C ILE A 36 -25.74 19.57 -62.52
N LYS A 37 -26.59 18.53 -62.39
CA LYS A 37 -28.00 18.70 -62.02
C LYS A 37 -28.16 19.01 -60.52
N LYS A 38 -27.39 18.34 -59.66
CA LYS A 38 -27.44 18.51 -58.20
C LYS A 38 -26.68 19.74 -57.69
N ILE A 39 -25.63 20.13 -58.40
CA ILE A 39 -24.69 21.21 -58.07
C ILE A 39 -24.46 22.03 -59.37
N PRO A 40 -25.41 22.88 -59.77
CA PRO A 40 -25.31 23.64 -61.03
C PRO A 40 -24.10 24.57 -61.08
N GLU A 41 -23.62 25.01 -59.92
CA GLU A 41 -22.39 25.81 -59.79
C GLU A 41 -21.15 25.07 -60.32
N LEU A 42 -21.13 23.74 -60.26
CA LEU A 42 -20.02 22.93 -60.76
C LEU A 42 -19.80 23.09 -62.26
N GLU A 43 -20.89 23.19 -63.04
CA GLU A 43 -20.83 23.41 -64.49
C GLU A 43 -20.37 24.84 -64.83
N ARG A 44 -20.71 25.81 -63.97
CA ARG A 44 -20.29 27.21 -64.15
C ARG A 44 -18.79 27.42 -63.93
N ILE A 45 -18.19 26.63 -63.05
CA ILE A 45 -16.78 26.80 -62.64
C ILE A 45 -15.82 25.82 -63.34
N ALA A 46 -16.28 24.63 -63.73
CA ALA A 46 -15.44 23.62 -64.37
C ALA A 46 -16.12 23.00 -65.59
N LYS A 47 -15.33 22.70 -66.63
CA LYS A 47 -15.75 21.81 -67.70
C LYS A 47 -15.45 20.36 -67.33
N PHE A 48 -16.12 19.41 -67.97
CA PHE A 48 -15.94 17.97 -67.72
C PHE A 48 -14.47 17.52 -67.74
N ASN A 49 -13.66 17.98 -68.70
CA ASN A 49 -12.25 17.59 -68.78
C ASN A 49 -11.42 18.10 -67.59
N THR A 50 -11.71 19.30 -67.11
CA THR A 50 -11.08 19.88 -65.91
C THR A 50 -11.48 19.10 -64.66
N PHE A 51 -12.78 18.82 -64.51
CA PHE A 51 -13.31 17.98 -63.43
C PHE A 51 -12.64 16.60 -63.42
N LYS A 52 -12.60 15.94 -64.58
CA LYS A 52 -11.97 14.63 -64.77
C LYS A 52 -10.48 14.67 -64.40
N GLY A 53 -9.76 15.72 -64.80
CA GLY A 53 -8.34 15.91 -64.49
C GLY A 53 -8.08 16.01 -62.98
N TYR A 54 -8.98 16.66 -62.24
CA TYR A 54 -8.86 16.81 -60.79
C TYR A 54 -9.28 15.59 -59.99
N MET A 55 -9.93 14.59 -60.60
CA MET A 55 -10.45 13.45 -59.85
C MET A 55 -9.38 12.70 -59.06
N LYS A 56 -8.21 12.45 -59.67
CA LYS A 56 -7.11 11.75 -58.98
C LYS A 56 -6.64 12.53 -57.76
N ALA A 57 -6.48 13.85 -57.90
CA ALA A 57 -6.09 14.72 -56.79
C ALA A 57 -7.18 14.78 -55.72
N LEU A 58 -8.46 14.77 -56.10
CA LEU A 58 -9.58 14.82 -55.17
C LEU A 58 -9.64 13.57 -54.27
N TYR A 59 -9.38 12.38 -54.82
CA TYR A 59 -9.27 11.15 -54.02
C TYR A 59 -8.16 11.25 -52.97
N VAL A 60 -6.97 11.70 -53.38
CA VAL A 60 -5.83 11.89 -52.48
C VAL A 60 -6.14 12.90 -51.39
N VAL A 61 -6.78 14.04 -51.73
CA VAL A 61 -7.18 15.05 -50.75
C VAL A 61 -8.22 14.49 -49.77
N ASP A 62 -9.16 13.66 -50.23
CA ASP A 62 -10.16 13.06 -49.34
C ASP A 62 -9.51 12.15 -48.30
N GLU A 63 -8.58 11.28 -48.73
CA GLU A 63 -7.82 10.42 -47.83
C GLU A 63 -6.98 11.21 -46.82
N ILE A 64 -6.30 12.28 -47.27
CA ILE A 64 -5.51 13.15 -46.39
C ILE A 64 -6.42 13.84 -45.36
N MET A 65 -7.57 14.33 -45.79
CA MET A 65 -8.52 15.02 -44.91
C MET A 65 -9.15 14.08 -43.88
N ASP A 66 -9.45 12.85 -44.27
CA ASP A 66 -9.98 11.83 -43.34
C ASP A 66 -8.93 11.47 -42.29
N LYS A 67 -7.69 11.17 -42.71
CA LYS A 67 -6.57 10.96 -41.78
C LYS A 67 -6.32 12.15 -40.87
N LYS A 68 -6.43 13.38 -41.40
CA LYS A 68 -6.29 14.60 -40.60
C LYS A 68 -7.38 14.67 -39.51
N ASN A 69 -8.62 14.32 -39.84
CA ASN A 69 -9.71 14.32 -38.88
C ASN A 69 -9.50 13.26 -37.79
N GLU A 70 -9.03 12.07 -38.15
CA GLU A 70 -8.65 11.01 -37.21
C GLU A 70 -7.57 11.49 -36.24
N ILE A 71 -6.47 12.05 -36.78
CA ILE A 71 -5.37 12.62 -35.98
C ILE A 71 -5.87 13.74 -35.05
N CYS A 72 -6.76 14.62 -35.53
CA CYS A 72 -7.34 15.67 -34.70
C CYS A 72 -8.20 15.12 -33.56
N ALA A 73 -8.96 14.04 -33.81
CA ALA A 73 -9.75 13.39 -32.77
C ALA A 73 -8.85 12.71 -31.72
N GLU A 74 -7.82 11.99 -32.15
CA GLU A 74 -6.83 11.37 -31.27
C GLU A 74 -6.10 12.41 -30.42
N LYS A 75 -5.65 13.50 -31.04
CA LYS A 75 -4.99 14.61 -30.34
C LYS A 75 -5.87 15.17 -29.23
N LYS A 76 -7.16 15.40 -29.51
CA LYS A 76 -8.10 15.91 -28.51
C LYS A 76 -8.28 14.93 -27.34
N ASN A 77 -8.32 13.63 -27.62
CA ASN A 77 -8.41 12.62 -26.57
C ASN A 77 -7.15 12.59 -25.70
N LEU A 78 -5.97 12.67 -26.31
CA LEU A 78 -4.69 12.73 -25.60
C LEU A 78 -4.56 13.99 -24.74
N GLU A 79 -5.06 15.14 -25.20
CA GLU A 79 -5.08 16.38 -24.40
C GLU A 79 -5.93 16.20 -23.13
N VAL A 80 -7.09 15.56 -23.22
CA VAL A 80 -7.96 15.27 -22.05
C VAL A 80 -7.29 14.29 -21.10
N GLU A 81 -6.68 13.24 -21.62
CA GLU A 81 -5.96 12.25 -20.80
C GLU A 81 -4.79 12.90 -20.06
N LEU A 82 -4.02 13.73 -20.76
CA LEU A 82 -2.87 14.45 -20.20
C LEU A 82 -3.28 15.40 -19.07
N ASP A 83 -4.40 16.11 -19.21
CA ASP A 83 -4.93 16.96 -18.13
C ASP A 83 -5.41 16.14 -16.93
N THR A 84 -6.00 14.98 -17.16
CA THR A 84 -6.40 14.05 -16.09
C THR A 84 -5.16 13.57 -15.31
N VAL A 85 -4.10 13.15 -16.01
CA VAL A 85 -2.84 12.73 -15.38
C VAL A 85 -2.19 13.87 -14.60
N ARG A 86 -2.25 15.11 -15.09
CA ARG A 86 -1.75 16.28 -14.37
C ARG A 86 -2.48 16.51 -13.05
N GLN A 87 -3.82 16.45 -13.07
CA GLN A 87 -4.63 16.59 -11.85
C GLN A 87 -4.33 15.50 -10.82
N ASP A 88 -4.21 14.24 -11.28
CA ASP A 88 -3.87 13.11 -10.42
C ASP A 88 -2.47 13.26 -9.82
N LYS A 89 -1.49 13.74 -10.60
CA LYS A 89 -0.15 14.04 -10.10
C LYS A 89 -0.19 15.07 -8.98
N GLU A 90 -0.87 16.20 -9.18
CA GLU A 90 -0.99 17.25 -8.16
C GLU A 90 -1.67 16.74 -6.89
N ARG A 91 -2.71 15.90 -7.04
CA ARG A 91 -3.38 15.27 -5.90
C ARG A 91 -2.42 14.38 -5.12
N LYS A 92 -1.68 13.50 -5.81
CA LYS A 92 -0.71 12.61 -5.17
C LYS A 92 0.43 13.36 -4.49
N GLU A 93 0.89 14.47 -5.07
CA GLU A 93 1.89 15.32 -4.43
C GLU A 93 1.38 15.95 -3.13
N LYS A 94 0.11 16.39 -3.09
CA LYS A 94 -0.53 16.88 -1.86
C LYS A 94 -0.67 15.79 -0.80
N GLU A 95 -1.12 14.60 -1.19
CA GLU A 95 -1.23 13.44 -0.29
C GLU A 95 0.15 13.05 0.28
N LEU A 96 1.18 13.01 -0.57
CA LEU A 96 2.55 12.73 -0.14
C LEU A 96 3.08 13.79 0.85
N GLY A 97 2.74 15.07 0.63
CA GLY A 97 3.06 16.15 1.55
C GLY A 97 2.48 15.93 2.96
N LYS A 98 1.20 15.52 3.05
CA LYS A 98 0.54 15.21 4.32
C LYS A 98 1.21 14.03 5.04
N VAL A 99 1.43 12.94 4.32
CA VAL A 99 2.08 11.74 4.88
C VAL A 99 3.48 12.06 5.43
N ARG A 100 4.25 12.92 4.74
CA ARG A 100 5.56 13.37 5.23
C ARG A 100 5.46 14.15 6.54
N GLN A 101 4.48 15.04 6.66
CA GLN A 101 4.25 15.80 7.88
C GLN A 101 3.83 14.89 9.05
N GLU A 102 2.90 13.97 8.80
CA GLU A 102 2.46 12.98 9.80
C GLU A 102 3.63 12.11 10.27
N HIS A 103 4.46 11.64 9.33
CA HIS A 103 5.65 10.87 9.65
C HIS A 103 6.64 11.64 10.54
N GLU A 104 6.85 12.93 10.28
CA GLU A 104 7.71 13.78 11.13
C GLU A 104 7.15 13.92 12.56
N ILE A 105 5.84 14.08 12.70
CA ILE A 105 5.17 14.15 14.01
C ILE A 105 5.36 12.83 14.77
N ILE A 106 5.11 11.69 14.11
CA ILE A 106 5.26 10.36 14.70
C ILE A 106 6.71 10.12 15.13
N LEU A 107 7.69 10.50 14.31
CA LEU A 107 9.11 10.39 14.68
C LEU A 107 9.44 11.19 15.94
N LYS A 108 8.95 12.43 16.06
CA LYS A 108 9.15 13.24 17.27
C LYS A 108 8.52 12.60 18.50
N GLN A 109 7.33 12.02 18.38
CA GLN A 109 6.68 11.30 19.48
C GLN A 109 7.46 10.04 19.87
N LEU A 110 7.94 9.27 18.89
CA LEU A 110 8.72 8.06 19.13
C LEU A 110 10.02 8.35 19.88
N LEU A 111 10.72 9.45 19.54
CA LEU A 111 11.91 9.89 20.27
C LEU A 111 11.61 10.26 21.72
N LYS A 112 10.47 10.92 22.00
CA LYS A 112 10.06 11.23 23.37
C LYS A 112 9.79 9.96 24.18
N ILE A 113 9.04 9.02 23.61
CA ILE A 113 8.73 7.73 24.26
C ILE A 113 10.02 6.94 24.53
N GLN A 114 10.99 6.96 23.62
CA GLN A 114 12.29 6.31 23.84
C GLN A 114 13.06 6.95 25.00
N ALA A 115 13.06 8.27 25.12
CA ALA A 115 13.69 8.97 26.23
C ALA A 115 13.02 8.62 27.57
N GLU A 116 11.68 8.70 27.64
CA GLU A 116 10.89 8.33 28.82
C GLU A 116 11.12 6.86 29.23
N LYS A 117 11.14 5.94 28.25
CA LYS A 117 11.46 4.54 28.50
C LYS A 117 12.83 4.37 29.13
N THR A 118 13.84 5.09 28.62
CA THR A 118 15.21 5.01 29.15
C THR A 118 15.29 5.54 30.58
N GLU A 119 14.56 6.61 30.88
CA GLU A 119 14.47 7.18 32.23
C GLU A 119 13.81 6.19 33.21
N LEU A 120 12.67 5.61 32.84
CA LEU A 120 11.98 4.60 33.64
C LEU A 120 12.82 3.33 33.85
N GLU A 121 13.58 2.89 32.83
CA GLU A 121 14.50 1.75 32.96
C GLU A 121 15.62 2.05 33.98
N ASN A 122 16.15 3.28 33.99
CA ASN A 122 17.14 3.71 34.97
C ASN A 122 16.55 3.76 36.38
N GLU A 123 15.35 4.34 36.55
CA GLU A 123 14.65 4.36 37.84
C GLU A 123 14.38 2.95 38.36
N LEU A 124 13.89 2.05 37.50
CA LEU A 124 13.63 0.66 37.85
C LEU A 124 14.90 -0.05 38.32
N ASN A 125 16.03 0.19 37.65
CA ASN A 125 17.32 -0.35 38.06
C ASN A 125 17.75 0.18 39.45
N MET A 126 17.58 1.47 39.72
CA MET A 126 17.88 2.05 41.03
C MET A 126 17.00 1.47 42.14
N VAL A 127 15.70 1.31 41.89
CA VAL A 127 14.78 0.69 42.85
C VAL A 127 15.14 -0.77 43.07
N SER A 128 15.44 -1.52 42.01
CA SER A 128 15.84 -2.93 42.09
C SER A 128 17.11 -3.13 42.92
N GLN A 129 18.06 -2.19 42.87
CA GLN A 129 19.25 -2.21 43.72
C GLN A 129 18.97 -1.88 45.19
N LYS A 130 17.95 -1.06 45.48
CA LYS A 130 17.56 -0.68 46.84
C LYS A 130 16.69 -1.70 47.55
N ILE A 131 16.00 -2.57 46.80
CA ILE A 131 15.21 -3.66 47.38
C ILE A 131 16.18 -4.76 47.85
N PRO A 132 16.24 -5.07 49.16
CA PRO A 132 17.03 -6.18 49.64
C PRO A 132 16.50 -7.46 49.02
N ASN A 133 17.35 -8.19 48.30
CA ASN A 133 17.00 -9.50 47.77
C ASN A 133 16.72 -10.43 48.98
N PRO A 134 15.48 -10.91 49.20
CA PRO A 134 15.15 -11.75 50.36
C PRO A 134 15.83 -13.13 50.32
N LYS A 135 16.66 -13.39 49.30
CA LYS A 135 17.51 -14.58 49.16
C LYS A 135 18.82 -14.52 49.98
N ASN A 136 19.14 -13.39 50.60
CA ASN A 136 20.38 -13.21 51.36
C ASN A 136 20.22 -13.32 52.90
N GLU A 137 19.08 -13.82 53.40
CA GLU A 137 19.07 -14.38 54.75
C GLU A 137 19.74 -15.77 54.69
N PRO A 138 20.81 -16.02 55.46
CA PRO A 138 21.37 -17.36 55.57
C PRO A 138 20.36 -18.25 56.29
N LYS A 139 19.45 -18.91 55.54
CA LYS A 139 18.68 -20.06 56.01
C LYS A 139 19.63 -21.24 56.23
N THR A 140 20.51 -21.11 57.21
CA THR A 140 21.36 -22.20 57.69
C THR A 140 20.44 -23.16 58.43
N VAL A 141 19.97 -24.17 57.71
CA VAL A 141 19.26 -25.30 58.32
C VAL A 141 20.24 -25.98 59.28
N PRO A 142 19.93 -26.03 60.59
CA PRO A 142 20.83 -26.64 61.57
C PRO A 142 20.97 -28.13 61.30
N LYS A 143 22.15 -28.70 61.56
CA LYS A 143 22.38 -30.15 61.38
C LYS A 143 21.58 -31.00 62.39
N HIS A 144 21.24 -30.42 63.55
CA HIS A 144 20.49 -31.09 64.62
C HIS A 144 19.52 -30.11 65.30
N VAL A 145 18.39 -30.62 65.78
CA VAL A 145 17.41 -29.90 66.62
C VAL A 145 16.98 -30.82 67.74
N ASN A 146 17.15 -30.40 69.00
CA ASN A 146 16.74 -31.16 70.20
C ASN A 146 17.18 -32.65 70.19
N GLY A 147 18.42 -32.91 69.74
CA GLY A 147 18.99 -34.25 69.63
C GLY A 147 18.45 -35.11 68.48
N TRP A 148 17.66 -34.54 67.57
CA TRP A 148 17.29 -35.15 66.29
C TRP A 148 18.18 -34.60 65.18
N GLY A 149 18.70 -35.46 64.31
CA GLY A 149 19.42 -35.05 63.11
C GLY A 149 18.46 -34.51 62.05
N VAL A 150 18.87 -33.47 61.32
CA VAL A 150 18.11 -32.86 60.23
C VAL A 150 18.67 -33.34 58.90
N GLN A 151 17.81 -33.82 58.01
CA GLN A 151 18.19 -34.28 56.69
C GLN A 151 17.21 -33.77 55.64
N LEU A 152 17.74 -33.26 54.52
CA LEU A 152 16.97 -33.06 53.30
C LEU A 152 16.89 -34.39 52.55
N LYS A 153 15.68 -34.91 52.32
CA LYS A 153 15.45 -36.11 51.50
C LYS A 153 14.56 -35.73 50.32
N GLY A 154 15.15 -35.71 49.12
CA GLY A 154 14.48 -35.20 47.93
C GLY A 154 14.16 -33.71 48.11
N ASN A 155 12.87 -33.36 48.10
CA ASN A 155 12.40 -31.98 48.21
C ASN A 155 11.81 -31.61 49.58
N TYR A 156 12.03 -32.42 50.62
CA TYR A 156 11.54 -32.13 51.97
C TYR A 156 12.55 -32.42 53.08
N TYR A 157 12.44 -31.64 54.16
CA TYR A 157 13.20 -31.82 55.38
C TYR A 157 12.52 -32.87 56.27
N ARG A 158 13.35 -33.73 56.86
CA ARG A 158 12.95 -34.70 57.88
C ARG A 158 13.93 -34.71 59.04
N LEU A 159 13.40 -35.02 60.21
CA LEU A 159 14.18 -35.26 61.42
C LEU A 159 14.40 -36.77 61.60
N PHE A 160 15.51 -37.16 62.18
CA PHE A 160 15.80 -38.55 62.50
C PHE A 160 16.51 -38.73 63.82
N LYS A 161 16.17 -39.80 64.54
CA LYS A 161 16.80 -40.16 65.81
C LYS A 161 16.69 -41.66 66.03
N ARG A 162 17.71 -42.26 66.65
CA ARG A 162 17.66 -43.67 67.06
C ARG A 162 17.04 -43.76 68.45
N ILE A 163 15.93 -44.48 68.57
CA ILE A 163 15.17 -44.68 69.81
C ILE A 163 14.95 -46.20 69.95
N ASN A 164 15.33 -46.78 71.09
CA ASN A 164 15.22 -48.23 71.36
C ASN A 164 15.80 -49.12 70.23
N GLY A 165 17.00 -48.76 69.75
CA GLY A 165 17.70 -49.50 68.70
C GLY A 165 17.21 -49.27 67.26
N LYS A 166 16.03 -48.65 67.07
CA LYS A 166 15.42 -48.39 65.75
C LYS A 166 15.51 -46.91 65.36
N VAL A 167 15.67 -46.62 64.07
CA VAL A 167 15.67 -45.23 63.57
C VAL A 167 14.24 -44.77 63.33
N LYS A 168 13.86 -43.67 63.96
CA LYS A 168 12.57 -42.99 63.79
C LYS A 168 12.75 -41.74 62.93
N TRP A 169 11.73 -41.42 62.15
CA TRP A 169 11.73 -40.29 61.21
C TRP A 169 10.50 -39.42 61.43
N ILE A 170 10.68 -38.11 61.36
CA ILE A 170 9.59 -37.13 61.42
C ILE A 170 9.66 -36.25 60.19
N HIS A 171 8.60 -36.20 59.38
CA HIS A 171 8.52 -35.31 58.24
C HIS A 171 8.29 -33.86 58.71
N VAL A 172 9.12 -32.90 58.28
CA VAL A 172 8.97 -31.48 58.63
C VAL A 172 8.17 -30.75 57.54
N GLY A 173 8.63 -30.81 56.29
CA GLY A 173 8.01 -30.17 55.12
C GLY A 173 9.03 -29.74 54.06
N ARG A 174 8.58 -29.12 52.96
CA ARG A 174 9.46 -28.65 51.86
C ARG A 174 10.34 -27.46 52.25
N THR A 175 9.84 -26.62 53.15
CA THR A 175 10.56 -25.46 53.67
C THR A 175 10.93 -25.72 55.12
N TRP A 176 12.17 -25.43 55.50
CA TRP A 176 12.61 -25.54 56.89
C TRP A 176 11.94 -24.45 57.74
N LYS A 177 11.32 -24.87 58.85
CA LYS A 177 10.74 -24.01 59.88
C LYS A 177 11.09 -24.61 61.24
N ILE A 178 11.89 -23.90 62.03
CA ILE A 178 12.40 -24.40 63.32
C ILE A 178 11.25 -24.69 64.30
N ASP A 179 10.27 -23.79 64.44
CA ASP A 179 9.13 -23.96 65.35
C ASP A 179 8.27 -25.20 65.00
N LEU A 180 8.16 -25.52 63.71
CA LEU A 180 7.45 -26.70 63.25
C LEU A 180 8.22 -27.97 63.57
N ALA A 181 9.55 -27.97 63.41
CA ALA A 181 10.41 -29.08 63.79
C ALA A 181 10.33 -29.34 65.30
N GLU A 182 10.45 -28.31 66.13
CA GLU A 182 10.40 -28.43 67.59
C GLU A 182 9.04 -28.94 68.10
N ARG A 183 7.94 -28.41 67.56
CA ARG A 183 6.59 -28.89 67.88
C ARG A 183 6.42 -30.37 67.54
N LYS A 184 6.84 -30.80 66.34
CA LYS A 184 6.72 -32.21 65.94
C LYS A 184 7.61 -33.14 66.77
N ILE A 185 8.76 -32.65 67.27
CA ILE A 185 9.59 -33.40 68.22
C ILE A 185 8.85 -33.59 69.55
N ARG A 186 8.20 -32.53 70.08
CA ARG A 186 7.44 -32.61 71.34
C ARG A 186 6.23 -33.53 71.25
N GLU A 187 5.54 -33.53 70.11
CA GLU A 187 4.36 -34.36 69.87
C GLU A 187 4.70 -35.81 69.46
N PHE A 188 5.98 -36.13 69.25
CA PHE A 188 6.38 -37.45 68.80
C PHE A 188 6.23 -38.49 69.91
N THR A 189 5.31 -39.44 69.70
CA THR A 189 5.08 -40.60 70.56
C THR A 189 5.51 -41.86 69.81
N GLY A 190 6.72 -42.38 70.06
CA GLY A 190 7.18 -43.57 69.36
C GLY A 190 8.60 -44.03 69.65
#